data_AF-A0A2V7VN13-F1
#
_entry.id   AF-A0A2V7VN13-F1
#
_cell.length_a   1.000
_cell.length_b   1.000
_cell.length_c   1.000
_cell.angle_alpha   90.00
_cell.angle_beta   90.00
_cell.angle_gamma   90.00
#
_symmetry.space_group_name_H-M   'P 1'
#
loop_
_entity.id
_entity.type
_entity.pdbx_description
1 polymer ?
#
loop_
_entity_poly.entity_id
_entity_poly.type
_entity_poly.pdbx_seq_one_letter_code
_entity_poly.pdbx_strand_id
1 'polypeptide(L)'
;MTELSLPSSVRARLSAMMFLQFFVWGAWFVTLSTYLGQGLHFAGTDIGRAYATMPWGAIVAPFLVGMIADRFFAAEKVLGVLHLVGAVLLWQSSNVTSPGALCWVLLGYALCYNPTLALVNAVSFNQMKSPEKQ
;
A
#
# COMPACT_ATOMS: atom_id res chain seq x y z
N MET A 1 -5.16 23.24 -31.20
CA MET A 1 -5.60 22.66 -29.91
C MET A 1 -5.00 21.26 -29.86
N THR A 2 -3.72 21.17 -29.50
CA THR A 2 -2.96 19.91 -29.57
C THR A 2 -3.30 19.11 -28.32
N GLU A 3 -3.94 17.96 -28.51
CA GLU A 3 -4.27 16.97 -27.49
C GLU A 3 -3.12 16.84 -26.48
N LEU A 4 -3.32 17.43 -25.30
CA LEU A 4 -2.48 17.26 -24.14
C LEU A 4 -2.67 15.79 -23.71
N SER A 5 -1.89 14.88 -24.29
CA SER A 5 -1.90 13.47 -23.93
C SER A 5 -0.51 13.08 -23.42
N LEU A 6 -0.47 12.30 -22.34
CA LEU A 6 0.79 11.80 -21.79
C LEU A 6 1.53 10.95 -22.85
N PRO A 7 2.87 11.04 -22.94
CA PRO A 7 3.64 10.12 -23.77
C PRO A 7 3.27 8.66 -23.44
N SER A 8 3.10 7.82 -24.45
CA SER A 8 2.68 6.42 -24.27
C SER A 8 3.58 5.64 -23.30
N SER A 9 4.88 5.97 -23.24
CA SER A 9 5.83 5.39 -22.28
C SER A 9 5.53 5.77 -20.83
N VAL A 10 5.15 7.02 -20.56
CA VAL A 10 4.75 7.49 -19.22
C VAL A 10 3.43 6.84 -18.82
N ARG A 11 2.45 6.80 -19.72
CA ARG A 11 1.17 6.13 -19.49
C ARG A 11 1.37 4.66 -19.11
N ALA A 12 2.19 3.92 -19.85
CA ALA A 12 2.48 2.52 -19.55
C ALA A 12 3.13 2.33 -18.16
N ARG A 13 4.08 3.20 -17.78
CA ARG A 13 4.72 3.16 -16.45
C ARG A 13 3.72 3.45 -15.32
N LEU A 14 2.85 4.44 -15.48
CA LEU A 14 1.82 4.76 -14.49
C LEU A 14 0.77 3.63 -14.38
N SER A 15 0.35 3.05 -15.50
CA SER A 15 -0.54 1.88 -15.51
C SER A 15 0.10 0.68 -14.78
N ALA A 16 1.38 0.40 -15.03
CA ALA A 16 2.10 -0.65 -14.33
C ALA A 16 2.22 -0.37 -12.82
N MET A 17 2.53 0.87 -12.43
CA MET A 17 2.57 1.30 -11.04
C MET A 17 1.22 1.10 -10.34
N MET A 18 0.14 1.57 -10.95
CA MET A 18 -1.22 1.42 -10.40
C MET A 18 -1.65 -0.04 -10.32
N PHE A 19 -1.35 -0.83 -11.34
CA PHE A 19 -1.59 -2.27 -11.33
C PHE A 19 -0.84 -2.94 -10.18
N LEU A 20 0.47 -2.72 -10.06
CA LEU A 20 1.28 -3.34 -9.00
C LEU A 20 0.83 -2.93 -7.61
N GLN A 21 0.48 -1.65 -7.41
CA GLN A 21 -0.06 -1.13 -6.16
C GLN A 21 -1.25 -1.99 -5.70
N PHE A 22 -2.30 -2.11 -6.51
CA PHE A 22 -3.49 -2.88 -6.12
C PHE A 22 -3.32 -4.39 -6.19
N PHE A 23 -2.45 -4.89 -7.08
CA PHE A 23 -2.11 -6.31 -7.18
C PHE A 23 -1.52 -6.83 -5.87
N VAL A 24 -0.56 -6.10 -5.28
CA VAL A 24 0.03 -6.49 -4.00
C VAL A 24 -1.06 -6.66 -2.94
N TRP A 25 -1.94 -5.68 -2.78
CA TRP A 25 -3.02 -5.76 -1.80
C TRP A 25 -4.00 -6.91 -2.08
N GLY A 26 -4.44 -7.06 -3.34
CA GLY A 26 -5.33 -8.15 -3.73
C GLY A 26 -4.74 -9.54 -3.51
N ALA A 27 -3.43 -9.70 -3.71
CA ALA A 27 -2.76 -11.01 -3.65
C ALA A 27 -2.78 -11.65 -2.25
N TRP A 28 -2.67 -10.86 -1.18
CA TRP A 28 -2.59 -11.39 0.19
C TRP A 28 -3.85 -11.11 1.03
N PHE A 29 -4.52 -9.97 0.83
CA PHE A 29 -5.59 -9.54 1.74
C PHE A 29 -6.87 -10.36 1.60
N VAL A 30 -7.16 -10.81 0.37
CA VAL A 30 -8.32 -11.68 0.07
C VAL A 30 -8.11 -13.08 0.64
N THR A 31 -6.87 -13.57 0.62
CA THR A 31 -6.52 -14.92 1.08
C THR A 31 -6.20 -14.99 2.57
N LEU A 32 -5.99 -13.84 3.23
CA LEU A 32 -5.65 -13.76 4.66
C LEU A 32 -6.65 -14.50 5.55
N SER A 33 -7.95 -14.29 5.36
CA SER A 33 -8.98 -14.96 6.18
C SER A 33 -8.87 -16.48 6.12
N THR A 34 -8.70 -17.03 4.91
CA THR A 34 -8.52 -18.48 4.69
C THR A 34 -7.23 -18.97 5.34
N TYR A 35 -6.12 -18.25 5.16
CA TYR A 35 -4.84 -18.60 5.76
C TYR A 35 -4.92 -18.63 7.30
N LEU A 36 -5.51 -17.60 7.92
CA LEU A 36 -5.61 -17.51 9.38
C LEU A 36 -6.62 -18.49 9.96
N GLY A 37 -7.78 -18.65 9.34
CA GLY A 37 -8.85 -19.50 9.86
C GLY A 37 -8.66 -20.99 9.56
N GLN A 38 -8.26 -21.34 8.33
CA GLN A 38 -8.10 -22.74 7.93
C GLN A 38 -6.66 -23.23 8.09
N GLY A 39 -5.66 -22.37 7.89
CA GLY A 39 -4.25 -22.73 8.00
C GLY A 39 -3.71 -22.67 9.42
N LEU A 40 -3.95 -21.57 10.14
CA LEU A 40 -3.47 -21.36 11.51
C LEU A 40 -4.52 -21.62 12.60
N HIS A 41 -5.77 -21.90 12.21
CA HIS A 41 -6.89 -22.17 13.12
C HIS A 41 -7.17 -21.05 14.13
N PHE A 42 -6.97 -19.80 13.74
CA PHE A 42 -7.28 -18.64 14.58
C PHE A 42 -8.79 -18.47 14.75
N ALA A 43 -9.19 -17.99 15.93
CA ALA A 43 -10.57 -17.62 16.19
C ALA A 43 -10.99 -16.42 15.32
N GLY A 44 -12.28 -16.35 14.97
CA GLY A 44 -12.81 -15.26 14.13
C GLY A 44 -12.54 -13.85 14.69
N THR A 45 -12.48 -13.71 16.02
CA THR A 45 -12.10 -12.45 16.69
C THR A 45 -10.68 -12.00 16.37
N ASP A 46 -9.75 -12.95 16.26
CA ASP A 46 -8.35 -12.64 15.96
C ASP A 46 -8.14 -12.36 14.47
N ILE A 47 -8.87 -13.05 13.60
CA ILE A 47 -8.95 -12.70 12.17
C ILE A 47 -9.47 -11.27 12.02
N GLY A 48 -10.55 -10.92 12.73
CA GLY A 48 -11.10 -9.56 12.75
C GLY A 48 -10.08 -8.51 13.22
N ARG A 49 -9.31 -8.82 14.27
CA ARG A 49 -8.22 -7.95 14.76
C ARG A 49 -7.11 -7.78 13.72
N ALA A 50 -6.72 -8.85 13.01
CA ALA A 50 -5.75 -8.79 11.94
C ALA A 50 -6.23 -7.84 10.81
N TYR A 51 -7.49 -7.96 10.38
CA TYR A 51 -8.09 -7.04 9.40
C TYR A 51 -8.18 -5.60 9.90
N ALA A 52 -8.44 -5.38 11.20
CA ALA A 52 -8.53 -4.05 11.80
C ALA A 52 -7.21 -3.27 11.76
N THR A 53 -6.07 -3.92 11.54
CA THR A 53 -4.78 -3.22 11.41
C THR A 53 -4.71 -2.29 10.20
N MET A 54 -5.40 -2.61 9.10
CA MET A 54 -5.44 -1.78 7.89
C MET A 54 -6.07 -0.41 8.12
N PRO A 55 -7.29 -0.28 8.68
CA PRO A 55 -7.88 1.03 8.95
C PRO A 55 -7.07 1.85 9.97
N TRP A 56 -6.39 1.23 10.94
CA TRP A 56 -5.44 1.94 11.80
C TRP A 56 -4.29 2.55 10.99
N GLY A 57 -3.71 1.80 10.06
CA GLY A 57 -2.71 2.32 9.13
C GLY A 57 -3.24 3.46 8.26
N ALA A 58 -4.48 3.35 7.79
CA ALA A 58 -5.15 4.39 7.00
C ALA A 58 -5.35 5.70 7.78
N ILE A 59 -5.69 5.62 9.07
CA ILE A 59 -5.81 6.80 9.95
C ILE A 59 -4.46 7.52 10.09
N VAL A 60 -3.36 6.77 10.18
CA VAL A 60 -2.01 7.33 10.34
C VAL A 60 -1.43 7.85 9.01
N ALA A 61 -1.89 7.32 7.87
CA ALA A 61 -1.30 7.61 6.57
C ALA A 61 -1.23 9.10 6.19
N PRO A 62 -2.27 9.94 6.41
CA PRO A 62 -2.20 11.37 6.08
C PRO A 62 -1.06 12.11 6.80
N PHE A 63 -0.72 11.71 8.02
CA PHE A 63 0.37 12.32 8.79
C PHE A 63 1.73 11.96 8.19
N LEU A 64 1.93 10.71 7.79
CA LEU A 64 3.15 10.25 7.13
C LEU A 64 3.33 10.97 5.79
N VAL A 65 2.26 11.04 4.98
CA VAL A 65 2.27 11.73 3.69
C VAL A 65 2.53 13.23 3.86
N GLY A 66 1.93 13.88 4.87
CA GLY A 66 2.19 15.29 5.20
C GLY A 66 3.66 15.54 5.53
N MET A 67 4.25 14.75 6.43
CA MET A 67 5.68 14.85 6.77
C MET A 67 6.60 14.60 5.57
N ILE A 68 6.20 13.70 4.65
CA ILE A 68 6.94 13.45 3.41
C ILE A 68 6.81 14.64 2.47
N ALA A 69 5.65 15.29 2.38
CA ALA A 69 5.45 16.47 1.54
C ALA A 69 6.26 17.68 2.02
N ASP A 70 6.44 17.82 3.34
CA ASP A 70 7.25 18.88 3.95
C ASP A 70 8.76 18.73 3.73
N ARG A 71 9.22 17.53 3.34
CA ARG A 71 10.62 17.25 3.00
C ARG A 71 10.72 17.00 1.50
N PHE A 72 11.73 17.55 0.81
CA PHE A 72 11.92 17.45 -0.65
C PHE A 72 12.25 16.02 -1.18
N PHE A 73 11.62 14.96 -0.66
CA PHE A 73 11.79 13.61 -1.16
C PHE A 73 10.94 13.38 -2.41
N ALA A 74 11.55 12.79 -3.43
CA ALA A 74 10.81 12.34 -4.60
C ALA A 74 9.83 11.22 -4.20
N ALA A 75 8.52 11.45 -4.38
CA ALA A 75 7.46 10.53 -3.98
C ALA A 75 7.65 9.10 -4.52
N GLU A 76 8.19 8.95 -5.73
CA GLU A 76 8.55 7.67 -6.34
C GLU A 76 9.60 6.88 -5.55
N LYS A 77 10.57 7.55 -4.92
CA LYS A 77 11.59 6.90 -4.08
C LYS A 77 10.98 6.43 -2.77
N VAL A 78 10.13 7.26 -2.18
CA VAL A 78 9.40 6.91 -0.94
C VAL A 78 8.49 5.72 -1.18
N LEU A 79 7.75 5.71 -2.30
CA LEU A 79 6.98 4.56 -2.76
C LEU A 79 7.80 3.28 -2.79
N GLY A 80 8.99 3.31 -3.41
CA GLY A 80 9.88 2.16 -3.49
C GLY A 80 10.32 1.66 -2.11
N VAL A 81 10.76 2.55 -1.22
CA VAL A 81 11.18 2.18 0.15
C VAL A 81 10.02 1.57 0.93
N LEU A 82 8.84 2.18 0.90
CA LEU A 82 7.67 1.68 1.63
C LEU A 82 7.24 0.29 1.14
N HIS A 83 7.29 0.02 -0.17
CA HIS A 83 6.97 -1.30 -0.70
C HIS A 83 8.03 -2.35 -0.33
N LEU A 84 9.32 -2.00 -0.32
CA LEU A 84 10.38 -2.93 0.10
C LEU A 84 10.25 -3.28 1.58
N VAL A 85 10.02 -2.30 2.45
CA VAL A 85 9.76 -2.54 3.88
C VAL A 85 8.48 -3.36 4.04
N GLY A 86 7.41 -3.02 3.33
CA GLY A 86 6.16 -3.77 3.31
C GLY A 86 6.33 -5.23 2.86
N ALA A 87 7.17 -5.49 1.86
CA ALA A 87 7.47 -6.84 1.39
C ALA A 87 8.18 -7.68 2.46
N VAL A 88 9.15 -7.09 3.18
CA VAL A 88 9.81 -7.75 4.32
C VAL A 88 8.80 -8.07 5.42
N LEU A 89 7.90 -7.15 5.74
CA LEU A 89 6.87 -7.36 6.77
C LEU A 89 5.86 -8.44 6.37
N LEU A 90 5.42 -8.47 5.12
CA LEU A 90 4.55 -9.53 4.60
C LEU A 90 5.25 -10.89 4.62
N TRP A 91 6.52 -10.95 4.22
CA TRP A 91 7.31 -12.17 4.33
C TRP A 91 7.49 -12.61 5.80
N GLN A 92 7.68 -11.67 6.72
CA GLN A 92 7.76 -12.00 8.13
C GLN A 92 6.42 -12.54 8.66
N SER A 93 5.29 -12.01 8.18
CA SER A 93 3.96 -12.44 8.60
C SER A 93 3.67 -13.92 8.33
N SER A 94 4.22 -14.50 7.25
CA SER A 94 4.06 -15.92 6.94
C SER A 94 4.81 -16.86 7.90
N ASN A 95 5.74 -16.31 8.69
CA ASN A 95 6.51 -17.05 9.69
C ASN A 95 5.94 -16.88 11.12
N VAL A 96 4.90 -16.06 11.29
CA VAL A 96 4.32 -15.76 12.61
C VAL A 96 3.04 -16.55 12.82
N THR A 97 3.02 -17.38 13.87
CA THR A 97 1.88 -18.25 14.20
C THR A 97 1.10 -17.79 15.44
N SER A 98 1.52 -16.72 16.11
CA SER A 98 0.78 -16.14 17.24
C SER A 98 -0.10 -14.95 16.80
N PRO A 99 -1.40 -14.91 17.16
CA PRO A 99 -2.31 -13.84 16.74
C PRO A 99 -1.84 -12.42 17.09
N GLY A 100 -1.35 -12.24 18.32
CA GLY A 100 -0.91 -10.93 18.80
C GLY A 100 0.29 -10.39 18.03
N ALA A 101 1.34 -11.21 17.83
CA ALA A 101 2.50 -10.79 17.05
C ALA A 101 2.14 -10.54 15.58
N LEU A 102 1.24 -11.35 15.00
CA LEU A 102 0.79 -11.15 13.63
C LEU A 102 0.10 -9.78 13.47
N CYS A 103 -0.73 -9.37 14.43
CA CYS A 103 -1.36 -8.04 14.41
C CYS A 103 -0.32 -6.92 14.39
N TRP A 104 0.77 -7.02 15.16
CA TRP A 104 1.84 -6.02 15.14
C TRP A 104 2.60 -5.97 13.81
N VAL A 105 2.88 -7.13 13.21
CA VAL A 105 3.51 -7.19 11.89
C VAL A 105 2.61 -6.60 10.81
N LEU A 106 1.32 -6.96 10.81
CA LEU A 106 0.32 -6.44 9.86
C LEU A 106 0.05 -4.94 10.08
N LEU A 107 0.10 -4.44 11.31
CA LEU A 107 0.04 -3.01 11.59
C LEU A 107 1.27 -2.29 11.01
N GLY A 108 2.47 -2.84 11.21
CA GLY A 108 3.67 -2.32 10.57
C GLY A 108 3.54 -2.25 9.05
N TYR A 109 3.01 -3.32 8.44
CA TYR A 109 2.73 -3.34 7.01
C TYR A 109 1.71 -2.26 6.62
N ALA A 110 0.62 -2.13 7.38
CA ALA A 110 -0.42 -1.15 7.12
C ALA A 110 0.11 0.28 7.19
N LEU A 111 0.99 0.58 8.13
CA LEU A 111 1.66 1.89 8.25
C LEU A 111 2.58 2.19 7.08
N CYS A 112 3.13 1.15 6.42
CA CYS A 112 3.95 1.31 5.22
C CYS A 112 3.10 1.44 3.95
N TYR A 113 2.09 0.58 3.80
CA TYR A 113 1.31 0.43 2.58
C TYR A 113 0.21 1.50 2.42
N ASN A 114 -0.47 1.92 3.50
CA ASN A 114 -1.55 2.91 3.35
C ASN A 114 -1.08 4.27 2.80
N PRO A 115 0.07 4.84 3.22
CA PRO A 115 0.60 6.06 2.61
C PRO A 115 0.82 5.96 1.09
N THR A 116 1.13 4.76 0.58
CA THR A 116 1.43 4.58 -0.85
C THR A 116 0.22 4.84 -1.72
N LEU A 117 -1.01 4.61 -1.23
CA LEU A 117 -2.26 4.90 -1.95
C LEU A 117 -2.38 6.38 -2.31
N ALA A 118 -1.97 7.28 -1.41
CA ALA A 118 -1.94 8.71 -1.70
C ALA A 118 -0.76 9.07 -2.61
N LEU A 119 0.41 8.46 -2.40
CA LEU A 119 1.62 8.77 -3.16
C LEU A 119 1.52 8.36 -4.63
N VAL A 120 0.92 7.20 -4.98
CA VAL A 120 0.76 6.79 -6.38
C VAL A 120 -0.16 7.76 -7.15
N ASN A 121 -1.19 8.28 -6.48
CA ASN A 121 -2.07 9.29 -7.04
C ASN A 121 -1.30 10.61 -7.23
N ALA A 122 -0.56 11.07 -6.22
CA ALA A 122 0.27 12.27 -6.33
C ALA A 122 1.32 12.18 -7.45
N VAL A 123 1.99 11.03 -7.59
CA VAL A 123 2.93 10.77 -8.69
C VAL A 123 2.22 10.84 -10.04
N SER A 124 1.03 10.25 -10.15
CA SER A 124 0.24 10.28 -11.40
C SER A 124 -0.20 11.70 -11.75
N PHE A 125 -0.73 12.46 -10.78
CA PHE A 125 -1.13 13.86 -10.95
C PHE A 125 0.03 14.77 -11.36
N ASN A 126 1.22 14.56 -10.79
CA ASN A 126 2.42 15.34 -11.14
C ASN A 126 2.91 15.12 -12.57
N GLN A 127 2.51 14.03 -13.24
CA GLN A 127 2.82 13.83 -14.67
C GLN A 127 1.82 14.55 -15.58
N MET A 128 0.64 14.91 -15.08
CA MET A 128 -0.42 15.56 -15.87
C MET A 128 -0.23 17.07 -15.90
N LYS A 129 -0.33 17.64 -17.10
CA LYS A 129 -0.24 19.11 -17.32
C LYS A 129 -1.58 19.83 -17.09
N SER A 130 -2.69 19.11 -17.18
CA SER A 130 -4.04 19.61 -16.90
C SER A 130 -4.88 18.45 -16.36
N PRO A 131 -4.84 18.18 -15.03
CA PRO A 131 -5.55 17.06 -14.41
C PRO A 131 -7.06 17.04 -14.65
N GLU A 132 -7.65 18.20 -14.95
CA GLU A 132 -9.10 18.35 -15.19
C GLU A 132 -9.52 17.93 -16.60
N LYS A 133 -8.56 17.72 -17.50
CA LYS A 133 -8.79 17.42 -18.93
C LYS A 133 -8.22 16.05 -19.37
N GLN A 134 -7.63 15.28 -18.45
CA GLN A 134 -6.94 14.01 -18.67
C GLN A 134 -7.36 13.01 -17.59
#